data_AF-A0A537YQT8-F1
#
_entry.id   AF-A0A537YQT8-F1
#
_cell.length_a   1.000
_cell.length_b   1.000
_cell.length_c   1.000
_cell.angle_alpha   90.00
_cell.angle_beta   90.00
_cell.angle_gamma   90.00
#
_symmetry.space_group_name_H-M   'P 1'
#
loop_
_entity.id
_entity.type
_entity.pdbx_description
1 polymer ?
#
loop_
_entity_poly.entity_id
_entity_poly.type
_entity_poly.pdbx_seq_one_letter_code
_entity_poly.pdbx_strand_id
1 'polypeptide(L)' 'MQLTVVCSSCAEETEAIVESIEDVEREVCPCGYSYVVLSVAEFEPVEIKGGEVIQLRRRDHRRMAA' A
#
# COMPACT_ATOMS: atom_id res chain seq x y z
N MET A 1 -1.25 -7.65 -0.28
CA MET A 1 -1.22 -7.44 -1.74
C MET A 1 -1.88 -6.11 -2.06
N GLN A 2 -1.34 -5.33 -2.99
CA GLN A 2 -1.97 -4.08 -3.44
C GLN A 2 -2.61 -4.32 -4.81
N LEU A 3 -3.87 -3.96 -4.93
CA LEU A 3 -4.69 -4.17 -6.11
C LEU A 3 -5.23 -2.83 -6.61
N THR A 4 -5.24 -2.63 -7.92
CA THR A 4 -6.05 -1.58 -8.53
C THR A 4 -7.39 -2.19 -8.92
N VAL A 5 -8.46 -1.64 -8.37
CA VAL A 5 -9.84 -2.09 -8.63
C VAL A 5 -10.66 -0.97 -9.25
N VAL A 6 -11.64 -1.35 -10.08
CA VAL A 6 -12.59 -0.40 -10.66
C VAL A 6 -14.02 -0.85 -10.38
N CYS A 7 -14.89 0.08 -10.03
CA CYS A 7 -16.29 -0.25 -9.86
C CYS A 7 -16.93 -0.60 -11.20
N SER A 8 -17.72 -1.69 -11.24
CA SER A 8 -18.40 -2.13 -12.46
C SER A 8 -19.50 -1.19 -12.96
N SER A 9 -19.89 -0.19 -12.17
CA SER A 9 -20.96 0.76 -12.51
C SER A 9 -20.47 2.20 -12.66
N CYS A 10 -19.92 2.80 -11.60
CA CYS A 10 -19.49 4.21 -11.65
C CYS A 10 -18.12 4.42 -12.30
N ALA A 11 -17.43 3.34 -12.68
CA ALA A 11 -16.07 3.36 -13.25
C ALA A 11 -15.04 4.11 -12.36
N GLU A 12 -15.32 4.20 -11.06
CA GLU A 12 -14.40 4.77 -10.08
C GLU A 12 -13.25 3.80 -9.80
N GLU A 13 -12.02 4.28 -9.97
CA GLU A 13 -10.78 3.56 -9.69
C GLU A 13 -10.37 3.77 -8.23
N THR A 14 -9.88 2.71 -7.58
CA THR A 14 -9.40 2.76 -6.19
C THR A 14 -8.31 1.71 -5.97
N GLU A 15 -7.43 1.99 -5.01
CA GLU A 15 -6.44 1.02 -4.54
C GLU A 15 -6.95 0.26 -3.32
N ALA A 16 -6.90 -1.07 -3.38
CA ALA A 16 -7.28 -1.95 -2.28
C ALA A 16 -6.05 -2.71 -1.76
N ILE A 17 -5.91 -2.80 -0.43
CA ILE A 17 -4.88 -3.60 0.23
C ILE A 17 -5.57 -4.81 0.86
N VAL A 18 -5.31 -5.99 0.31
CA VAL A 18 -5.93 -7.26 0.74
C VAL A 18 -4.90 -8.32 1.07
N GLU A 19 -5.28 -9.30 1.89
CA GLU A 19 -4.46 -10.48 2.15
C GLU A 19 -4.56 -11.50 1.00
N SER A 20 -5.77 -11.68 0.44
CA SER A 20 -6.04 -12.55 -0.73
C SER A 20 -6.87 -11.82 -1.80
N ILE A 21 -6.75 -12.24 -3.07
CA ILE A 21 -7.57 -11.67 -4.17
C ILE A 21 -9.06 -11.95 -3.98
N GLU A 22 -9.41 -13.06 -3.34
CA GLU A 22 -10.78 -13.48 -3.04
C GLU A 22 -11.48 -12.51 -2.07
N ASP A 23 -10.71 -11.74 -1.29
CA ASP A 23 -11.25 -10.77 -0.36
C ASP A 23 -11.84 -9.54 -1.08
N VAL A 24 -11.42 -9.25 -2.32
CA VAL A 24 -11.95 -8.14 -3.12
C VAL A 24 -13.41 -8.35 -3.51
N GLU A 25 -13.82 -9.60 -3.73
CA GLU A 25 -15.22 -9.91 -4.10
C GLU A 25 -16.22 -9.53 -2.98
N ARG A 26 -15.72 -9.33 -1.75
CA ARG A 26 -16.52 -8.93 -0.59
C ARG A 26 -16.60 -7.41 -0.43
N GLU A 27 -15.76 -6.65 -1.13
CA GLU A 27 -15.84 -5.19 -1.11
C GLU A 27 -16.91 -4.67 -2.07
N VAL A 28 -17.71 -3.74 -1.57
CA VAL A 28 -18.78 -3.10 -2.33
C VAL A 28 -18.46 -1.62 -2.45
N CYS A 29 -18.48 -1.11 -3.68
CA CYS A 29 -18.31 0.31 -3.93
C CYS A 29 -19.41 1.10 -3.21
N PRO A 30 -19.17 2.35 -2.76
CA PRO A 30 -20.21 3.19 -2.16
C PRO A 30 -21.47 3.35 -3.03
N CYS A 31 -21.39 3.13 -4.35
CA CYS A 31 -22.55 3.11 -5.25
C CYS A 31 -23.38 1.81 -5.20
N GLY A 32 -22.97 0.80 -4.42
CA GLY A 32 -23.68 -0.46 -4.23
C GLY A 32 -23.32 -1.59 -5.21
N TYR A 33 -22.34 -1.38 -6.09
CA TYR A 33 -21.88 -2.36 -7.07
C TYR A 33 -20.52 -2.96 -6.70
N SER A 34 -20.21 -4.12 -7.28
CA SER A 34 -18.95 -4.83 -7.06
C SER A 34 -17.77 -4.16 -7.76
N TYR A 35 -16.60 -4.34 -7.17
CA TYR A 35 -15.32 -3.98 -7.79
C TYR A 35 -14.82 -5.09 -8.74
N VAL A 36 -14.07 -4.69 -9.77
CA VAL A 36 -13.38 -5.57 -10.72
C VAL A 36 -11.88 -5.27 -10.63
N VAL A 37 -11.06 -6.32 -10.54
CA VAL A 37 -9.60 -6.17 -10.45
C VAL A 37 -9.03 -5.82 -11.84
N LEU A 38 -8.30 -4.71 -11.92
CA LEU A 38 -7.62 -4.28 -13.15
C LEU A 38 -6.15 -4.71 -13.19
N SER A 39 -5.46 -4.61 -12.06
CA SER A 39 -4.05 -4.97 -11.95
C SER A 39 -3.72 -5.49 -10.57
N VAL A 40 -2.75 -6.41 -10.53
CA VAL A 40 -2.20 -6.99 -9.30
C VAL A 40 -0.74 -6.59 -9.23
N ALA A 41 -0.38 -5.84 -8.18
CA ALA A 41 1.02 -5.60 -7.84
C ALA A 41 1.43 -6.59 -6.74
N GLU A 42 2.07 -7.68 -7.13
CA GLU A 42 2.70 -8.60 -6.18
C GLU A 42 4.09 -8.06 -5.80
N PHE A 43 4.34 -7.98 -4.51
CA PHE A 43 5.65 -7.64 -3.96
C PHE A 43 6.32 -8.92 -3.46
N GLU A 44 7.47 -9.27 -4.03
CA GLU A 44 8.31 -10.32 -3.47
C GLU A 44 9.13 -9.75 -2.30
N PRO A 45 8.94 -10.24 -1.07
CA PRO A 45 9.73 -9.78 0.07
C PRO A 45 11.19 -10.20 -0.11
N VAL A 46 12.08 -9.21 -0.26
CA VAL A 46 13.52 -9.45 -0.27
C VAL A 46 14.01 -9.58 1.18
N GLU A 47 14.42 -10.78 1.58
CA GLU A 47 15.11 -10.99 2.84
C GLU A 47 16.53 -10.41 2.79
N ILE A 48 16.75 -9.30 3.51
CA ILE A 48 18.08 -8.72 3.68
C ILE A 48 18.76 -9.41 4.87
N LYS A 49 19.65 -10.37 4.61
CA LYS A 49 20.52 -10.96 5.63
C LYS A 49 21.67 -9.99 5.97
N GLY A 50 21.73 -9.53 7.21
CA GLY A 50 22.85 -8.72 7.72
C GLY A 50 22.70 -7.21 7.53
N GLY A 51 21.47 -6.69 7.47
CA GLY A 51 21.24 -5.24 7.46
C GLY A 51 21.80 -4.58 8.73
N GLU A 52 22.64 -3.56 8.57
CA GLU A 52 23.15 -2.75 9.67
C GLU A 52 22.20 -1.58 9.95
N VAL A 53 21.81 -1.41 11.21
CA VAL A 53 20.97 -0.27 11.63
C VAL A 53 21.83 0.98 11.67
N ILE A 54 21.74 1.82 10.65
CA ILE A 54 22.42 3.12 10.65
C ILE A 54 21.55 4.11 11.43
N GLN A 55 22.00 4.50 12.62
CA GLN A 55 21.35 5.53 13.40
C GLN A 55 21.75 6.90 12.82
N LEU A 56 20.84 7.52 12.07
CA LEU A 56 21.05 8.87 11.57
C LEU A 56 21.21 9.83 12.76
N ARG A 57 22.33 10.55 12.80
CA ARG A 57 22.54 11.58 13.82
C ARG A 57 21.41 12.59 13.73
N ARG A 58 20.67 12.79 14.83
CA ARG A 58 19.72 13.89 14.93
C ARG A 58 20.48 15.18 14.63
N ARG A 59 20.12 15.82 13.52
CA ARG A 59 20.52 17.18 13.21
C ARG A 59 19.84 18.05 14.25
N ASP A 60 20.54 18.32 15.35
CA ASP A 60 20.42 19.54 16.17
C ASP A 60 21.16 19.34 17.49
N HIS A 61 22.41 19.79 17.54
CA HIS A 61 23.05 20.42 18.70
C HIS A 61 24.29 21.19 18.21
N ARG A 62 24.10 22.09 17.22
CA ARG A 62 25.13 23.05 16.83
C ARG A 62 24.72 24.44 17.29
N ARG A 63 25.09 24.73 18.54
CA ARG A 63 25.50 26.03 19.11
C ARG A 63 24.55 27.23 18.94
N MET A 64 23.80 27.54 19.99
CA MET A 64 23.69 28.92 20.48
C MET A 64 24.39 28.99 21.84
N ALA A 65 25.70 29.18 21.79
CA ALA A 65 26.51 29.62 22.93
C ALA A 65 27.59 30.54 22.36
N ALA A 66 27.24 31.81 22.25
CA ALA A 66 28.08 33.01 22.34
C ALA A 66 27.17 34.22 22.07
#